data_AF-A0A7S4AUP4-F1
#
_entry.id   AF-A0A7S4AUP4-F1
#
_cell.length_a   1.000
_cell.length_b   1.000
_cell.length_c   1.000
_cell.angle_alpha   90.00
_cell.angle_beta   90.00
_cell.angle_gamma   90.00
#
_symmetry.space_group_name_H-M   'P 1'
#
loop_
_entity.id
_entity.type
_entity.pdbx_description
1 polymer ?
#
loop_
_entity_poly.entity_id
_entity_poly.type
_entity_poly.pdbx_seq_one_letter_code
_entity_poly.pdbx_strand_id
1 'polypeptide(L)'
;KGDGDNNNNNNHHHQFQRRIKTCIKLVYYYFFSLAYGLTGSLADLVMVNSTWTYNHIHGLWRFGEHPVEIVYPPCRVPDKVDGCNDENDAQQQQQQKQQQQRENTIVSIGQFRPEKDHKLQIEALSVLLNTQPELSHTIHDRNNHEIPTDGNCNHTYNNNTPVKLLLIGSCRNDADRGRVDELRRLVKELDLGDHVDFGINPPYSELRASMLRASIGIHTMRQEHFGIGIVEMMAAGLLTIAHDSGGPRSDIVFPERNCSSSSSSSSRSGTDGGTNSSKQATGFLATTAEQYAAAMHRALTMDDPEAQAMRHRARASATRFSDAAFDQRLEQVLPLLYSN
;
A
#
# COMPACT_ATOMS: atom_id res chain seq x y z
N LYS A 1 45.47 25.44 33.41
CA LYS A 1 44.33 24.62 33.90
C LYS A 1 43.05 25.47 33.90
N GLY A 2 42.54 25.87 32.73
CA GLY A 2 41.39 26.81 32.67
C GLY A 2 40.42 26.64 31.48
N ASP A 3 40.76 25.89 30.43
CA ASP A 3 39.93 25.82 29.22
C ASP A 3 38.98 24.60 29.15
N GLY A 4 39.03 23.69 30.11
CA GLY A 4 38.15 22.51 30.15
C GLY A 4 36.73 22.78 30.64
N ASP A 5 36.54 23.78 31.51
CA ASP A 5 35.25 24.01 32.18
C ASP A 5 34.27 24.85 31.33
N ASN A 6 34.76 25.75 30.47
CA ASN A 6 33.90 26.62 29.66
C ASN A 6 33.18 25.88 28.52
N ASN A 7 33.82 24.87 27.92
CA ASN A 7 33.21 24.10 26.83
C ASN A 7 32.14 23.12 27.34
N ASN A 8 32.30 22.64 28.59
CA ASN A 8 31.36 21.73 29.24
C ASN A 8 30.09 22.49 29.70
N ASN A 9 30.25 23.72 30.21
CA ASN A 9 29.13 24.57 30.63
C ASN A 9 28.22 25.00 29.46
N ASN A 10 28.80 25.33 28.28
CA ASN A 10 28.02 25.68 27.10
C ASN A 10 27.21 24.49 26.54
N ASN A 11 27.79 23.29 26.54
CA ASN A 11 27.08 22.07 26.14
C ASN A 11 25.97 21.70 27.12
N HIS A 12 26.21 21.82 28.43
CA HIS A 12 25.16 21.62 29.43
C HIS A 12 24.03 22.65 29.33
N HIS A 13 24.35 23.92 29.09
CA HIS A 13 23.34 24.96 28.91
C HIS A 13 22.48 24.70 27.64
N HIS A 14 23.10 24.33 26.52
CA HIS A 14 22.36 23.97 25.31
C HIS A 14 21.50 22.71 25.46
N GLN A 15 22.00 21.68 26.15
CA GLN A 15 21.22 20.47 26.44
C GLN A 15 20.03 20.77 27.37
N PHE A 16 20.23 21.63 28.38
CA PHE A 16 19.18 22.06 29.30
C PHE A 16 18.09 22.89 28.58
N GLN A 17 18.49 23.84 27.72
CA GLN A 17 17.55 24.61 26.90
C GLN A 17 16.75 23.71 25.94
N ARG A 18 17.39 22.69 25.33
CA ARG A 18 16.69 21.69 24.50
C ARG A 18 15.66 20.92 25.31
N ARG A 19 16.02 20.47 26.53
CA ARG A 19 15.10 19.79 27.45
C ARG A 19 13.90 20.66 27.85
N ILE A 20 14.12 21.94 28.15
CA ILE A 20 13.03 22.89 28.44
C ILE A 20 12.13 23.07 27.22
N LYS A 21 12.69 23.30 26.03
CA LYS A 21 11.92 23.45 24.78
C LYS A 21 11.08 22.20 24.49
N THR A 22 11.64 21.01 24.69
CA THR A 22 10.88 19.75 24.57
C THR A 22 9.78 19.65 25.61
N CYS A 23 10.03 20.03 26.86
CA CYS A 23 9.02 20.03 27.93
C CYS A 23 7.86 20.99 27.60
N ILE A 24 8.16 22.23 27.21
CA ILE A 24 7.15 23.21 26.78
C ILE A 24 6.35 22.68 25.59
N LYS A 25 7.02 22.09 24.60
CA LYS A 25 6.38 21.49 23.43
C LYS A 25 5.45 20.33 23.83
N LEU A 26 5.83 19.50 24.81
CA LEU A 26 4.98 18.42 25.33
C LEU A 26 3.76 18.97 26.08
N VAL A 27 3.95 19.98 26.95
CA VAL A 27 2.84 20.65 27.65
C VAL A 27 1.88 21.27 26.64
N TYR A 28 2.40 21.97 25.63
CA TYR A 28 1.62 22.51 24.54
C TYR A 28 0.79 21.44 23.83
N TYR A 29 1.40 20.32 23.44
CA TYR A 29 0.66 19.24 22.77
C TYR A 29 -0.37 18.57 23.67
N TYR A 30 -0.13 18.49 24.97
CA TYR A 30 -1.12 17.97 25.91
C TYR A 30 -2.34 18.88 25.97
N PHE A 31 -2.14 20.19 26.15
CA PHE A 31 -3.25 21.16 26.14
C PHE A 31 -3.97 21.20 24.79
N PHE A 32 -3.22 21.17 23.69
CA PHE A 32 -3.80 21.13 22.35
C PHE A 32 -4.62 19.86 22.13
N SER A 33 -4.10 18.69 22.52
CA SER A 33 -4.81 17.40 22.42
C SER A 33 -6.09 17.40 23.27
N LEU A 34 -6.03 17.96 24.48
CA LEU A 34 -7.20 18.11 25.34
C LEU A 34 -8.26 19.03 24.72
N ALA A 35 -7.85 20.22 24.23
CA ALA A 35 -8.76 21.16 23.58
C ALA A 35 -9.37 20.57 22.29
N TYR A 36 -8.56 19.88 21.49
CA TYR A 36 -9.00 19.17 20.29
C TYR A 36 -10.01 18.07 20.64
N GLY A 37 -9.71 17.26 21.67
CA GLY A 37 -10.60 16.21 22.17
C GLY A 37 -11.92 16.74 22.68
N LEU A 38 -11.90 17.81 23.50
CA LEU A 38 -13.10 18.46 24.00
C LEU A 38 -13.96 19.04 22.87
N THR A 39 -13.35 19.75 21.94
CA THR A 39 -14.08 20.37 20.82
C THR A 39 -14.68 19.32 19.89
N GLY A 40 -13.92 18.27 19.55
CA GLY A 40 -14.41 17.18 18.72
C GLY A 40 -15.52 16.35 19.38
N SER A 41 -15.48 16.24 20.71
CA SER A 41 -16.51 15.54 21.50
C SER A 41 -17.90 16.22 21.46
N LEU A 42 -17.99 17.47 20.96
CA LEU A 42 -19.25 18.19 20.80
C LEU A 42 -20.00 17.82 19.52
N ALA A 43 -19.42 17.00 18.64
CA ALA A 43 -20.08 16.60 17.40
C ALA A 43 -21.19 15.57 17.68
N ASP A 44 -22.39 15.78 17.12
CA ASP A 44 -23.55 14.90 17.30
C ASP A 44 -23.39 13.52 16.63
N LEU A 45 -22.57 13.45 15.58
CA LEU A 45 -22.20 12.23 14.87
C LEU A 45 -20.85 12.45 14.20
N VAL A 46 -19.96 11.46 14.30
CA VAL A 46 -18.63 11.50 13.70
C VAL A 46 -18.48 10.35 12.73
N MET A 47 -18.18 10.66 11.47
CA MET A 47 -17.89 9.64 10.46
C MET A 47 -16.40 9.66 10.12
N VAL A 48 -15.79 8.48 10.12
CA VAL A 48 -14.36 8.31 9.86
C VAL A 48 -14.13 7.31 8.74
N ASN A 49 -13.04 7.52 7.99
CA ASN A 49 -12.78 6.82 6.74
C ASN A 49 -12.11 5.44 6.90
N SER A 50 -11.72 5.03 8.11
CA SER A 50 -11.00 3.78 8.34
C SER A 50 -11.04 3.36 9.82
N THR A 51 -10.74 2.09 10.09
CA THR A 51 -10.56 1.58 11.46
C THR A 51 -9.37 2.25 12.15
N TRP A 52 -8.33 2.60 11.39
CA TRP A 52 -7.19 3.31 11.95
C TRP A 52 -7.57 4.71 12.44
N THR A 53 -8.29 5.48 11.61
CA THR A 53 -8.77 6.82 11.97
C THR A 53 -9.79 6.73 13.11
N TYR A 54 -10.67 5.73 13.08
CA TYR A 54 -11.61 5.45 14.17
C TYR A 54 -10.91 5.31 15.52
N ASN A 55 -9.92 4.43 15.61
CA ASN A 55 -9.20 4.22 16.87
C ASN A 55 -8.48 5.48 17.35
N HIS A 56 -7.98 6.31 16.43
CA HIS A 56 -7.34 7.56 16.77
C HIS A 56 -8.34 8.59 17.31
N ILE A 57 -9.46 8.78 16.63
CA ILE A 57 -10.52 9.71 17.03
C ILE A 57 -11.17 9.25 18.33
N HIS A 58 -11.57 7.99 18.43
CA HIS A 58 -12.15 7.40 19.65
C HIS A 58 -11.19 7.50 20.85
N GLY A 59 -9.88 7.37 20.62
CA GLY A 59 -8.88 7.53 21.68
C GLY A 59 -8.67 8.98 22.15
N LEU A 60 -8.87 9.97 21.26
CA LEU A 60 -8.69 11.39 21.55
C LEU A 60 -9.95 12.07 22.07
N TRP A 61 -11.11 11.74 21.50
CA TRP A 61 -12.40 12.40 21.77
C TRP A 61 -13.13 11.69 22.90
N ARG A 62 -12.44 11.51 24.02
CA ARG A 62 -12.85 10.66 25.16
C ARG A 62 -14.07 11.17 25.93
N PHE A 63 -14.52 12.38 25.62
CA PHE A 63 -15.62 13.05 26.32
C PHE A 63 -16.91 13.09 25.51
N GLY A 64 -16.89 12.57 24.27
CA GLY A 64 -18.07 12.49 23.42
C GLY A 64 -18.93 11.31 23.83
N GLU A 65 -20.21 11.54 24.05
CA GLU A 65 -21.21 10.48 24.22
C GLU A 65 -21.84 10.07 22.86
N HIS A 66 -21.56 10.86 21.83
CA HIS A 66 -22.10 10.71 20.48
C HIS A 66 -21.37 9.61 19.67
N PRO A 67 -22.09 8.95 18.75
CA PRO A 67 -21.55 7.85 17.98
C PRO A 67 -20.41 8.28 17.04
N VAL A 68 -19.38 7.43 16.99
CA VAL A 68 -18.32 7.48 15.98
C VAL A 68 -18.51 6.27 15.08
N GLU A 69 -18.68 6.47 13.78
CA GLU A 69 -18.99 5.40 12.83
C GLU A 69 -17.97 5.36 11.68
N ILE A 70 -17.59 4.14 11.30
CA ILE A 70 -16.74 3.94 10.13
C ILE A 70 -17.62 3.99 8.87
N VAL A 71 -17.25 4.89 7.96
CA VAL A 71 -17.82 5.03 6.62
C VAL A 71 -16.64 5.12 5.65
N TYR A 72 -16.32 4.01 4.98
CA TYR A 72 -15.21 3.98 4.04
C TYR A 72 -15.49 4.87 2.83
N PRO A 73 -14.51 5.63 2.33
CA PRO A 73 -14.73 6.48 1.18
C PRO A 73 -14.97 5.60 -0.07
N PRO A 74 -15.84 6.06 -0.99
CA PRO A 74 -16.01 5.36 -2.25
C PRO A 74 -14.69 5.43 -3.04
N CYS A 75 -14.24 4.26 -3.46
CA CYS A 75 -13.12 4.08 -4.36
C CYS A 75 -13.69 3.63 -5.70
N ARG A 76 -13.11 4.11 -6.79
CA ARG A 76 -13.49 3.66 -8.12
C ARG A 76 -12.99 2.23 -8.30
N VAL A 77 -13.81 1.27 -7.89
CA VAL A 77 -13.65 -0.14 -8.21
C VAL A 77 -14.17 -0.28 -9.64
N PRO A 78 -13.34 -0.57 -10.65
CA PRO A 78 -13.86 -0.90 -11.97
C PRO A 78 -14.77 -2.13 -11.85
N ASP A 79 -16.08 -1.90 -11.73
CA ASP A 79 -17.12 -2.93 -11.76
C ASP A 79 -17.20 -3.59 -13.14
N LYS A 80 -16.73 -2.86 -14.15
CA LYS A 80 -16.50 -3.24 -15.54
C LYS A 80 -15.55 -2.20 -16.15
N VAL A 81 -14.86 -2.55 -17.24
CA VAL A 81 -14.19 -1.56 -18.07
C VAL A 81 -15.27 -0.56 -18.54
N ASP A 82 -15.12 0.71 -18.19
CA ASP A 82 -16.01 1.78 -18.66
C ASP A 82 -16.09 1.70 -20.21
N GLY A 83 -17.24 1.26 -20.75
CA GLY A 83 -17.48 1.05 -22.20
C GLY A 83 -18.12 -0.28 -22.59
N CYS A 84 -18.28 -1.22 -21.65
CA CYS A 84 -18.76 -2.56 -21.94
C CYS A 84 -20.27 -2.70 -21.67
N ASN A 85 -21.09 -2.32 -22.66
CA ASN A 85 -22.49 -2.75 -22.75
C ASN A 85 -22.52 -4.28 -22.91
N ASP A 86 -23.36 -4.97 -22.14
CA ASP A 86 -23.73 -6.40 -22.27
C ASP A 86 -22.73 -7.26 -23.08
N GLU A 87 -21.62 -7.66 -22.45
CA GLU A 87 -20.54 -8.37 -23.15
C GLU A 87 -20.86 -9.86 -23.35
N ASN A 88 -20.78 -10.30 -24.60
CA ASN A 88 -20.76 -11.71 -24.99
C ASN A 88 -19.51 -12.42 -24.40
N ASP A 89 -19.62 -13.73 -24.12
CA ASP A 89 -18.58 -14.59 -23.52
C ASP A 89 -17.17 -14.46 -24.16
N ALA A 90 -17.08 -14.04 -25.42
CA ALA A 90 -15.83 -13.82 -26.15
C ALA A 90 -15.00 -12.61 -25.65
N GLN A 91 -15.64 -11.52 -25.20
CA GLN A 91 -14.94 -10.34 -24.66
C GLN A 91 -14.43 -10.59 -23.24
N GLN A 92 -15.19 -11.33 -22.43
CA GLN A 92 -14.74 -11.81 -21.13
C GLN A 92 -13.54 -12.76 -21.27
N GLN A 93 -13.55 -13.65 -22.26
CA GLN A 93 -12.39 -14.50 -22.56
C GLN A 93 -11.17 -13.71 -23.04
N GLN A 94 -11.34 -12.61 -23.79
CA GLN A 94 -10.22 -11.73 -24.17
C GLN A 94 -9.66 -10.91 -23.01
N GLN A 95 -10.52 -10.37 -22.12
CA GLN A 95 -10.08 -9.69 -20.91
C GLN A 95 -9.38 -10.66 -19.94
N GLN A 96 -9.88 -11.90 -19.82
CA GLN A 96 -9.20 -12.95 -19.05
C GLN A 96 -7.86 -13.33 -19.66
N LYS A 97 -7.75 -13.44 -21.00
CA LYS A 97 -6.46 -13.66 -21.70
C LYS A 97 -5.47 -12.51 -21.55
N GLN A 98 -5.93 -11.25 -21.60
CA GLN A 98 -5.05 -10.09 -21.36
C GLN A 98 -4.62 -10.00 -19.89
N GLN A 99 -5.49 -10.40 -18.95
CA GLN A 99 -5.13 -10.54 -17.53
C GLN A 99 -4.14 -11.69 -17.25
N GLN A 100 -3.99 -12.64 -18.20
CA GLN A 100 -3.00 -13.71 -18.14
C GLN A 100 -1.60 -13.29 -18.64
N GLN A 101 -1.45 -12.15 -19.33
CA GLN A 101 -0.15 -11.64 -19.77
C GLN A 101 0.16 -10.28 -19.13
N ARG A 102 0.42 -10.30 -17.82
CA ARG A 102 0.93 -9.13 -17.10
C ARG A 102 2.45 -9.01 -17.33
N GLU A 103 2.93 -7.77 -17.29
CA GLU A 103 4.35 -7.46 -17.43
C GLU A 103 5.08 -7.60 -16.09
N ASN A 104 6.41 -7.73 -16.15
CA ASN A 104 7.29 -7.69 -14.97
C ASN A 104 7.47 -6.27 -14.42
N THR A 105 6.38 -5.52 -14.37
CA THR A 105 6.32 -4.13 -13.95
C THR A 105 5.67 -4.06 -12.56
N ILE A 106 6.37 -3.42 -11.65
CA ILE A 106 5.89 -2.97 -10.34
C ILE A 106 5.49 -1.51 -10.53
N VAL A 107 4.22 -1.15 -10.29
CA VAL A 107 3.77 0.23 -10.40
C VAL A 107 3.60 0.84 -9.01
N SER A 108 4.06 2.07 -8.85
CA SER A 108 3.67 2.92 -7.73
C SER A 108 2.86 4.11 -8.22
N ILE A 109 1.77 4.40 -7.51
CA ILE A 109 0.85 5.48 -7.87
C ILE A 109 0.71 6.42 -6.68
N GLY A 110 1.13 7.67 -6.88
CA GLY A 110 1.01 8.69 -5.86
C GLY A 110 1.69 10.00 -6.25
N GLN A 111 1.24 11.12 -5.68
CA GLN A 111 1.93 12.40 -5.87
C GLN A 111 3.36 12.31 -5.33
N PHE A 112 4.32 12.98 -5.98
CA PHE A 112 5.72 13.00 -5.53
C PHE A 112 5.91 13.83 -4.25
N ARG A 113 5.60 13.21 -3.11
CA ARG A 113 5.52 13.84 -1.78
C ARG A 113 6.41 13.12 -0.74
N PRO A 114 6.87 13.81 0.32
CA PRO A 114 7.69 13.18 1.36
C PRO A 114 7.01 11.98 2.02
N GLU A 115 5.73 12.12 2.36
CA GLU A 115 4.97 11.08 3.05
C GLU A 115 4.78 9.81 2.22
N LYS A 116 4.87 9.90 0.88
CA LYS A 116 4.72 8.74 -0.01
C LYS A 116 5.96 7.85 -0.08
N ASP A 117 7.08 8.30 0.47
CA ASP A 117 8.32 7.53 0.63
C ASP A 117 8.72 6.71 -0.61
N HIS A 118 8.80 7.38 -1.76
CA HIS A 118 9.27 6.77 -3.03
C HIS A 118 10.72 6.29 -2.93
N LYS A 119 11.50 6.89 -2.02
CA LYS A 119 12.86 6.47 -1.74
C LYS A 119 12.89 5.01 -1.26
N LEU A 120 12.05 4.65 -0.30
CA LEU A 120 11.93 3.26 0.17
C LEU A 120 11.58 2.27 -0.96
N GLN A 121 10.80 2.69 -1.95
CA GLN A 121 10.44 1.83 -3.10
C GLN A 121 11.63 1.55 -4.00
N ILE A 122 12.45 2.57 -4.29
CA ILE A 122 13.69 2.44 -5.06
C ILE A 122 14.71 1.60 -4.29
N GLU A 123 14.87 1.84 -2.98
CA GLU A 123 15.74 1.04 -2.12
C GLU A 123 15.30 -0.43 -2.07
N ALA A 124 14.00 -0.71 -1.95
CA ALA A 124 13.47 -2.06 -2.00
C ALA A 124 13.75 -2.76 -3.34
N LEU A 125 13.63 -2.05 -4.47
CA LEU A 125 14.01 -2.59 -5.77
C LEU A 125 15.51 -2.91 -5.84
N SER A 126 16.37 -2.03 -5.31
CA SER A 126 17.81 -2.28 -5.23
C SER A 126 18.10 -3.55 -4.42
N VAL A 127 17.46 -3.72 -3.26
CA VAL A 127 17.59 -4.93 -2.45
C VAL A 127 17.12 -6.17 -3.21
N LEU A 128 15.99 -6.09 -3.93
CA LEU A 128 15.48 -7.20 -4.75
C LEU A 128 16.50 -7.63 -5.81
N LEU A 129 16.98 -6.70 -6.64
CA LEU A 129 17.88 -7.03 -7.75
C LEU A 129 19.27 -7.47 -7.29
N ASN A 130 19.75 -6.94 -6.15
CA ASN A 130 21.00 -7.40 -5.54
C ASN A 130 20.88 -8.83 -4.95
N THR A 131 19.68 -9.20 -4.48
CA THR A 131 19.45 -10.53 -3.90
C THR A 131 19.01 -11.57 -4.93
N GLN A 132 18.41 -11.15 -6.04
CA GLN A 132 17.91 -11.99 -7.13
C GLN A 132 18.39 -11.44 -8.50
N PRO A 133 19.68 -11.58 -8.85
CA PRO A 133 20.25 -11.02 -10.09
C PRO A 133 19.63 -11.55 -11.38
N GLU A 134 18.95 -12.70 -11.34
CA GLU A 134 18.19 -13.24 -12.47
C GLU A 134 17.00 -12.37 -12.87
N LEU A 135 16.54 -11.47 -11.99
CA LEU A 135 15.46 -10.53 -12.26
C LEU A 135 15.93 -9.27 -13.00
N SER A 136 17.24 -9.03 -13.12
CA SER A 136 17.78 -7.82 -13.76
C SER A 136 18.11 -7.98 -15.25
N HIS A 137 18.07 -9.19 -15.80
CA HIS A 137 18.50 -9.44 -17.17
C HIS A 137 17.48 -10.23 -17.99
N THR A 138 17.42 -9.94 -19.28
CA THR A 138 16.79 -10.84 -20.26
C THR A 138 17.66 -12.09 -20.41
N ILE A 139 17.07 -13.26 -20.21
CA ILE A 139 17.77 -14.53 -20.46
C ILE A 139 17.87 -14.73 -21.98
N HIS A 140 19.09 -14.67 -22.51
CA HIS A 140 19.41 -15.02 -23.89
C HIS A 140 19.95 -16.45 -23.97
N ASP A 141 19.66 -17.16 -25.06
CA ASP A 141 20.27 -18.46 -25.33
C ASP A 141 21.78 -18.32 -25.66
N ARG A 142 22.49 -19.46 -25.79
CA ARG A 142 23.93 -19.47 -26.14
C ARG A 142 24.27 -18.81 -27.49
N ASN A 143 23.29 -18.55 -28.34
CA ASN A 143 23.40 -17.94 -29.66
C ASN A 143 22.82 -16.51 -29.70
N ASN A 144 22.53 -15.90 -28.55
CA ASN A 144 21.92 -14.58 -28.40
C ASN A 144 20.51 -14.48 -29.03
N HIS A 145 19.78 -15.59 -29.14
CA HIS A 145 18.36 -15.61 -29.42
C HIS A 145 17.58 -15.45 -28.11
N GLU A 146 16.48 -14.69 -28.14
CA GLU A 146 15.48 -14.76 -27.07
C GLU A 146 14.99 -16.21 -26.96
N ILE A 147 15.10 -16.82 -25.78
CA ILE A 147 14.57 -18.16 -25.55
C ILE A 147 13.05 -18.04 -25.62
N PRO A 148 12.35 -18.67 -26.58
CA PRO A 148 10.89 -18.60 -26.62
C PRO A 148 10.36 -19.16 -25.31
N THR A 149 9.46 -18.44 -24.64
CA THR A 149 8.78 -18.94 -23.44
C THR A 149 8.18 -20.29 -23.76
N ASP A 150 8.75 -21.36 -23.22
CA ASP A 150 8.10 -22.65 -23.15
C ASP A 150 6.81 -22.36 -22.38
N GLY A 151 5.66 -22.49 -23.04
CA GLY A 151 4.33 -22.16 -22.51
C GLY A 151 3.87 -23.07 -21.36
N ASN A 152 4.81 -23.53 -20.54
CA ASN A 152 4.70 -24.44 -19.42
C ASN A 152 5.26 -23.82 -18.11
N CYS A 153 5.68 -22.56 -18.12
CA CYS A 153 6.09 -21.87 -16.90
C CYS A 153 4.86 -21.39 -16.12
N ASN A 154 4.51 -22.12 -15.06
CA ASN A 154 3.40 -21.80 -14.14
C ASN A 154 3.67 -20.56 -13.25
N HIS A 155 4.52 -19.60 -13.65
CA HIS A 155 4.98 -18.51 -12.78
C HIS A 155 4.49 -17.14 -13.29
N THR A 156 4.18 -16.23 -12.35
CA THR A 156 3.67 -14.88 -12.67
C THR A 156 4.69 -14.00 -13.41
N TYR A 157 5.99 -14.29 -13.25
CA TYR A 157 7.10 -13.57 -13.86
C TYR A 157 7.51 -14.16 -15.22
N ASN A 158 7.70 -13.29 -16.21
CA ASN A 158 8.25 -13.66 -17.51
C ASN A 158 9.79 -13.65 -17.49
N ASN A 159 10.43 -14.80 -17.60
CA ASN A 159 11.90 -14.95 -17.55
C ASN A 159 12.67 -14.17 -18.64
N ASN A 160 11.99 -13.65 -19.66
CA ASN A 160 12.64 -12.93 -20.76
C ASN A 160 12.69 -11.41 -20.59
N THR A 161 12.01 -10.84 -19.59
CA THR A 161 11.95 -9.39 -19.43
C THR A 161 12.45 -8.96 -18.05
N PRO A 162 13.37 -7.99 -17.95
CA PRO A 162 13.85 -7.53 -16.66
C PRO A 162 12.72 -6.88 -15.85
N VAL A 163 12.81 -6.97 -14.53
CA VAL A 163 11.86 -6.32 -13.62
C VAL A 163 12.03 -4.80 -13.67
N LYS A 164 10.92 -4.08 -13.71
CA LYS A 164 10.88 -2.61 -13.71
C LYS A 164 10.00 -2.05 -12.61
N LEU A 165 10.40 -0.93 -12.04
CA LEU A 165 9.59 -0.08 -11.17
C LEU A 165 9.16 1.17 -11.94
N LEU A 166 7.85 1.32 -12.11
CA LEU A 166 7.24 2.48 -12.75
C LEU A 166 6.63 3.40 -11.67
N LEU A 167 7.28 4.54 -11.43
CA LEU A 167 6.83 5.56 -10.49
C LEU A 167 5.91 6.55 -11.22
N ILE A 168 4.60 6.47 -10.97
CA ILE A 168 3.59 7.35 -11.58
C ILE A 168 3.05 8.32 -10.56
N GLY A 169 3.12 9.61 -10.86
CA GLY A 169 2.71 10.63 -9.92
C GLY A 169 2.56 12.01 -10.51
N SER A 170 1.88 12.88 -9.78
CA SER A 170 1.82 14.29 -10.13
C SER A 170 2.84 15.14 -9.36
N CYS A 171 3.28 16.21 -10.00
CA CYS A 171 4.06 17.29 -9.40
C CYS A 171 3.24 18.57 -9.42
N ARG A 172 2.93 19.11 -8.23
CA ARG A 172 2.09 20.33 -8.11
C ARG A 172 2.89 21.62 -8.15
N ASN A 173 4.17 21.56 -7.78
CA ASN A 173 5.05 22.71 -7.62
C ASN A 173 6.52 22.31 -7.80
N ASP A 174 7.42 23.29 -7.68
CA ASP A 174 8.86 23.05 -7.85
C ASP A 174 9.46 22.18 -6.75
N ALA A 175 8.86 22.14 -5.55
CA ALA A 175 9.31 21.24 -4.49
C ALA A 175 9.00 19.76 -4.82
N ASP A 176 7.88 19.49 -5.49
CA ASP A 176 7.58 18.14 -5.99
C ASP A 176 8.51 17.76 -7.14
N ARG A 177 8.85 18.70 -8.03
CA ARG A 177 9.82 18.48 -9.12
C ARG A 177 11.23 18.20 -8.58
N GLY A 178 11.71 19.00 -7.63
CA GLY A 178 13.00 18.79 -6.99
C GLY A 178 13.12 17.42 -6.31
N ARG A 179 12.02 16.91 -5.74
CA ARG A 179 11.97 15.54 -5.21
C ARG A 179 12.13 14.48 -6.29
N VAL A 180 11.51 14.67 -7.46
CA VAL A 180 11.73 13.75 -8.59
C VAL A 180 13.20 13.75 -9.01
N ASP A 181 13.85 14.91 -9.02
CA ASP A 181 15.28 14.99 -9.35
C ASP A 181 16.17 14.31 -8.30
N GLU A 182 15.85 14.43 -7.01
CA GLU A 182 16.48 13.67 -5.93
C GLU A 182 16.32 12.15 -6.12
N LEU A 183 15.12 11.70 -6.50
CA LEU A 183 14.83 10.29 -6.77
C LEU A 183 15.61 9.78 -7.99
N ARG A 184 15.70 10.56 -9.08
CA ARG A 184 16.53 10.22 -10.25
C ARG A 184 18.01 10.11 -9.89
N ARG A 185 18.50 11.00 -9.02
CA ARG A 185 19.87 10.93 -8.51
C ARG A 185 20.09 9.65 -7.71
N LEU A 186 19.15 9.28 -6.85
CA LEU A 186 19.19 8.01 -6.12
C LEU A 186 19.19 6.80 -7.06
N VAL A 187 18.35 6.78 -8.09
CA VAL A 187 18.34 5.73 -9.12
C VAL A 187 19.73 5.59 -9.76
N LYS A 188 20.38 6.71 -10.08
CA LYS A 188 21.75 6.70 -10.61
C LYS A 188 22.79 6.23 -9.59
N GLU A 189 22.68 6.66 -8.33
CA GLU A 189 23.58 6.24 -7.24
C GLU A 189 23.52 4.74 -6.97
N LEU A 190 22.34 4.12 -7.19
CA LEU A 190 22.10 2.68 -6.99
C LEU A 190 22.22 1.86 -8.28
N ASP A 191 22.62 2.47 -9.40
CA ASP A 191 22.75 1.81 -10.71
C ASP A 191 21.46 1.13 -11.22
N LEU A 192 20.31 1.79 -11.00
CA LEU A 192 18.98 1.28 -11.35
C LEU A 192 18.37 1.95 -12.59
N GLY A 193 19.18 2.61 -13.42
CA GLY A 193 18.73 3.42 -14.55
C GLY A 193 17.82 2.68 -15.53
N ASP A 194 18.11 1.41 -15.80
CA ASP A 194 17.36 0.56 -16.74
C ASP A 194 16.12 -0.10 -16.09
N HIS A 195 15.98 0.04 -14.76
CA HIS A 195 14.94 -0.61 -13.96
C HIS A 195 13.91 0.36 -13.37
N VAL A 196 14.11 1.68 -13.46
CA VAL A 196 13.19 2.66 -12.87
C VAL A 196 12.73 3.68 -13.90
N ASP A 197 11.43 3.64 -14.21
CA ASP A 197 10.76 4.56 -15.12
C ASP A 197 9.90 5.58 -14.35
N PHE A 198 9.83 6.82 -14.82
CA PHE A 198 9.04 7.90 -14.17
C PHE A 198 7.92 8.40 -15.09
N GLY A 199 6.67 8.22 -14.67
CA GLY A 199 5.48 8.83 -15.29
C GLY A 199 5.07 10.09 -14.53
N ILE A 200 5.49 11.27 -15.00
CA ILE A 200 5.20 12.55 -14.34
C ILE A 200 3.98 13.23 -14.97
N ASN A 201 2.92 13.43 -14.18
CA ASN A 201 1.65 13.99 -14.63
C ASN A 201 1.07 13.30 -15.89
N PRO A 202 1.09 11.95 -16.01
CA PRO A 202 0.53 11.31 -17.20
C PRO A 202 -0.99 11.52 -17.26
N PRO A 203 -1.59 11.48 -18.45
CA PRO A 203 -3.05 11.46 -18.58
C PRO A 203 -3.62 10.22 -17.89
N TYR A 204 -4.87 10.33 -17.43
CA TYR A 204 -5.54 9.25 -16.70
C TYR A 204 -5.61 7.92 -17.49
N SER A 205 -5.72 7.99 -18.82
CA SER A 205 -5.69 6.81 -19.69
C SER A 205 -4.39 6.01 -19.59
N GLU A 206 -3.24 6.67 -19.47
CA GLU A 206 -1.93 6.03 -19.33
C GLU A 206 -1.73 5.45 -17.92
N LEU A 207 -2.20 6.16 -16.88
CA LEU A 207 -2.25 5.63 -15.51
C LEU A 207 -3.04 4.31 -15.48
N ARG A 208 -4.24 4.31 -16.06
CA ARG A 208 -5.11 3.13 -16.13
C ARG A 208 -4.47 2.00 -16.94
N ALA A 209 -3.90 2.30 -18.10
CA ALA A 209 -3.21 1.30 -18.92
C ALA A 209 -2.01 0.67 -18.19
N SER A 210 -1.29 1.46 -17.40
CA SER A 210 -0.16 0.97 -16.58
C SER A 210 -0.63 0.01 -15.49
N MET A 211 -1.73 0.32 -14.78
CA MET A 211 -2.31 -0.60 -13.80
C MET A 211 -2.79 -1.92 -14.43
N LEU A 212 -3.41 -1.86 -15.61
CA LEU A 212 -3.93 -3.07 -16.25
C LEU A 212 -2.82 -4.01 -16.72
N ARG A 213 -1.65 -3.49 -17.11
CA ARG A 213 -0.50 -4.29 -17.58
C ARG A 213 0.43 -4.74 -16.45
N ALA A 214 0.62 -3.93 -15.41
CA ALA A 214 1.56 -4.23 -14.33
C ALA A 214 1.18 -5.48 -13.53
N SER A 215 2.18 -6.20 -13.02
CA SER A 215 1.96 -7.38 -12.17
C SER A 215 1.70 -7.00 -10.72
N ILE A 216 2.43 -6.01 -10.21
CA ILE A 216 2.51 -5.66 -8.79
C ILE A 216 2.20 -4.17 -8.60
N GLY A 217 1.46 -3.85 -7.55
CA GLY A 217 1.25 -2.49 -7.08
C GLY A 217 1.96 -2.26 -5.76
N ILE A 218 2.72 -1.18 -5.60
CA ILE A 218 3.45 -0.87 -4.36
C ILE A 218 3.06 0.48 -3.76
N HIS A 219 2.86 0.51 -2.44
CA HIS A 219 2.57 1.72 -1.68
C HIS A 219 3.29 1.77 -0.31
N THR A 220 4.21 2.72 -0.15
CA THR A 220 5.13 2.81 1.00
C THR A 220 4.76 3.84 2.06
N MET A 221 3.67 4.59 1.91
CA MET A 221 3.28 5.60 2.91
C MET A 221 3.00 4.98 4.28
N ARG A 222 3.78 5.39 5.27
CA ARG A 222 3.59 4.99 6.66
C ARG A 222 2.40 5.73 7.27
N GLN A 223 1.58 4.99 8.03
CA GLN A 223 0.39 5.50 8.71
C GLN A 223 -0.57 6.23 7.77
N GLU A 224 -0.72 5.72 6.54
CA GLU A 224 -1.75 6.25 5.64
C GLU A 224 -3.13 6.05 6.27
N HIS A 225 -3.96 7.08 6.24
CA HIS A 225 -5.24 7.05 6.93
C HIS A 225 -6.19 5.99 6.35
N PHE A 226 -6.22 5.83 5.03
CA PHE A 226 -7.04 4.84 4.35
C PHE A 226 -6.26 4.13 3.24
N GLY A 227 -6.06 4.77 2.09
CA GLY A 227 -5.28 4.22 0.97
C GLY A 227 -6.10 3.91 -0.28
N ILE A 228 -6.72 4.93 -0.87
CA ILE A 228 -7.55 4.79 -2.09
C ILE A 228 -6.76 4.13 -3.23
N GLY A 229 -5.52 4.57 -3.47
CA GLY A 229 -4.69 3.99 -4.53
C GLY A 229 -4.41 2.50 -4.35
N ILE A 230 -4.38 2.01 -3.10
CA ILE A 230 -4.21 0.57 -2.80
C ILE A 230 -5.47 -0.19 -3.20
N VAL A 231 -6.66 0.34 -2.89
CA VAL A 231 -7.94 -0.23 -3.31
C VAL A 231 -8.05 -0.27 -4.83
N GLU A 232 -7.67 0.80 -5.52
CA GLU A 232 -7.68 0.87 -6.98
C GLU A 232 -6.72 -0.14 -7.62
N MET A 233 -5.52 -0.32 -7.06
CA MET A 233 -4.57 -1.36 -7.51
C MET A 233 -5.13 -2.78 -7.28
N MET A 234 -5.76 -3.03 -6.13
CA MET A 234 -6.42 -4.32 -5.87
C MET A 234 -7.56 -4.58 -6.87
N ALA A 235 -8.37 -3.57 -7.17
CA ALA A 235 -9.48 -3.67 -8.11
C ALA A 235 -9.01 -3.86 -9.56
N ALA A 236 -7.93 -3.19 -9.98
CA ALA A 236 -7.26 -3.45 -11.26
C ALA A 236 -6.59 -4.84 -11.32
N GLY A 237 -6.52 -5.54 -10.17
CA GLY A 237 -6.04 -6.90 -10.04
C GLY A 237 -4.54 -7.02 -9.97
N LEU A 238 -3.85 -6.02 -9.41
CA LEU A 238 -2.42 -6.10 -9.12
C LEU A 238 -2.20 -6.89 -7.81
N LEU A 239 -1.12 -7.67 -7.73
CA LEU A 239 -0.65 -8.19 -6.45
C LEU A 239 -0.11 -7.01 -5.66
N THR A 240 -0.85 -6.59 -4.63
CA THR A 240 -0.61 -5.29 -3.98
C THR A 240 0.24 -5.48 -2.73
N ILE A 241 1.28 -4.67 -2.60
CA ILE A 241 2.19 -4.61 -1.46
C ILE A 241 2.05 -3.23 -0.82
N ALA A 242 1.61 -3.17 0.43
CA ALA A 242 1.37 -1.92 1.14
C ALA A 242 2.16 -1.84 2.46
N HIS A 243 2.28 -0.63 3.01
CA HIS A 243 2.91 -0.46 4.31
C HIS A 243 2.09 -1.16 5.40
N ASP A 244 2.78 -1.88 6.30
CA ASP A 244 2.20 -2.53 7.49
C ASP A 244 1.81 -1.53 8.60
N SER A 245 1.04 -0.50 8.26
CA SER A 245 0.49 0.45 9.22
C SER A 245 -0.72 1.17 8.64
N GLY A 246 -1.44 1.95 9.46
CA GLY A 246 -2.56 2.76 8.98
C GLY A 246 -3.78 1.96 8.54
N GLY A 247 -4.63 2.62 7.75
CA GLY A 247 -5.76 2.01 7.03
C GLY A 247 -5.36 0.85 6.11
N PRO A 248 -4.21 0.87 5.40
CA PRO A 248 -3.78 -0.26 4.57
C PRO A 248 -3.75 -1.60 5.33
N ARG A 249 -3.12 -1.62 6.50
CA ARG A 249 -3.05 -2.80 7.39
C ARG A 249 -4.39 -3.12 8.06
N SER A 250 -5.11 -2.10 8.49
CA SER A 250 -6.30 -2.29 9.32
C SER A 250 -7.51 -2.75 8.50
N ASP A 251 -7.66 -2.28 7.27
CA ASP A 251 -8.93 -2.36 6.53
C ASP A 251 -8.83 -3.01 5.14
N ILE A 252 -7.68 -2.86 4.47
CA ILE A 252 -7.53 -3.08 3.02
C ILE A 252 -6.80 -4.38 2.69
N VAL A 253 -5.56 -4.54 3.17
CA VAL A 253 -4.68 -5.67 2.80
C VAL A 253 -4.66 -6.68 3.94
N PHE A 254 -5.08 -7.91 3.64
CA PHE A 254 -4.99 -9.05 4.55
C PHE A 254 -3.81 -9.93 4.10
N PRO A 255 -2.70 -9.99 4.83
CA PRO A 255 -1.56 -10.83 4.47
C PRO A 255 -1.86 -12.31 4.75
N GLU A 256 -1.05 -13.20 4.18
CA GLU A 256 -1.03 -14.60 4.59
C GLU A 256 -0.70 -14.69 6.08
N ARG A 257 -1.53 -15.38 6.85
CA ARG A 257 -1.14 -15.73 8.22
C ARG A 257 -0.11 -16.84 8.11
N ASN A 258 1.09 -16.61 8.61
CA ASN A 258 2.04 -17.69 8.82
C ASN A 258 1.38 -18.74 9.72
N CYS A 259 0.98 -19.87 9.15
CA CYS A 259 0.66 -21.07 9.90
C CYS A 259 1.99 -21.61 10.48
N SER A 260 2.50 -21.02 11.55
CA SER A 260 3.77 -21.44 12.14
C SER A 260 3.81 -21.21 13.65
N SER A 261 3.00 -21.98 14.40
CA SER A 261 3.40 -22.60 15.67
C SER A 261 2.28 -23.47 16.24
N SER A 262 2.09 -24.66 15.67
CA SER A 262 1.57 -25.82 16.41
C SER A 262 1.87 -27.12 15.65
N SER A 263 3.16 -27.44 15.58
CA SER A 263 3.60 -28.83 15.70
C SER A 263 3.22 -29.37 17.08
N SER A 264 1.95 -29.75 17.21
CA SER A 264 1.49 -30.74 18.18
C SER A 264 0.26 -31.42 17.61
N SER A 265 0.54 -32.47 16.85
CA SER A 265 -0.40 -33.56 16.59
C SER A 265 -0.94 -34.09 17.92
N SER A 266 -2.14 -33.66 18.29
CA SER A 266 -3.01 -34.44 19.16
C SER A 266 -4.41 -34.43 18.56
N SER A 267 -4.72 -35.51 17.87
CA SER A 267 -6.06 -35.96 17.52
C SER A 267 -6.98 -35.85 18.73
N ARG A 268 -7.94 -34.91 18.69
CA ARG A 268 -9.14 -34.94 19.51
C ARG A 268 -10.32 -34.43 18.71
N SER A 269 -11.18 -35.39 18.36
CA SER A 269 -12.57 -35.20 17.96
C SER A 269 -13.29 -34.34 19.00
N GLY A 270 -13.83 -33.20 18.58
CA GLY A 270 -14.69 -32.33 19.37
C GLY A 270 -15.42 -31.35 18.47
N THR A 271 -16.73 -31.52 18.37
CA THR A 271 -17.71 -30.57 17.85
C THR A 271 -17.69 -29.28 18.66
N ASP A 272 -17.55 -28.11 18.04
CA ASP A 272 -18.11 -26.86 18.56
C ASP A 272 -18.13 -25.69 17.55
N GLY A 273 -19.09 -24.79 17.80
CA GLY A 273 -19.55 -23.61 17.06
C GLY A 273 -18.56 -22.82 16.19
N GLY A 274 -19.09 -22.34 15.06
CA GLY A 274 -18.38 -21.45 14.14
C GLY A 274 -17.98 -20.12 14.77
N THR A 275 -16.76 -19.68 14.44
CA THR A 275 -16.33 -18.30 14.13
C THR A 275 -14.80 -18.27 14.14
N ASN A 276 -14.19 -18.51 12.97
CA ASN A 276 -12.88 -17.96 12.58
C ASN A 276 -12.58 -18.45 11.17
N SER A 277 -13.34 -17.96 10.19
CA SER A 277 -12.91 -17.98 8.80
C SER A 277 -11.56 -17.28 8.75
N SER A 278 -10.49 -18.06 8.52
CA SER A 278 -9.19 -17.52 8.18
C SER A 278 -9.37 -16.62 6.97
N LYS A 279 -9.35 -15.30 7.17
CA LYS A 279 -9.35 -14.35 6.04
C LYS A 279 -8.17 -14.74 5.16
N GLN A 280 -8.49 -15.20 3.95
CA GLN A 280 -7.50 -15.58 2.96
C GLN A 280 -6.77 -14.32 2.47
N ALA A 281 -5.52 -14.47 2.05
CA ALA A 281 -4.68 -13.33 1.74
C ALA A 281 -5.16 -12.56 0.50
N THR A 282 -5.13 -11.23 0.59
CA THR A 282 -5.48 -10.30 -0.49
C THR A 282 -4.29 -9.49 -1.01
N GLY A 283 -3.10 -9.64 -0.40
CA GLY A 283 -1.88 -8.95 -0.78
C GLY A 283 -0.80 -9.12 0.29
N PHE A 284 0.18 -8.22 0.29
CA PHE A 284 1.34 -8.27 1.17
C PHE A 284 1.47 -6.97 1.99
N LEU A 285 2.00 -7.10 3.19
CA LEU A 285 2.34 -5.98 4.06
C LEU A 285 3.85 -5.97 4.34
N ALA A 286 4.46 -4.79 4.31
CA ALA A 286 5.89 -4.62 4.55
C ALA A 286 6.19 -3.28 5.25
N THR A 287 7.34 -3.19 5.92
CA THR A 287 7.79 -1.97 6.61
C THR A 287 9.19 -1.54 6.17
N THR A 288 10.10 -2.49 5.90
CA THR A 288 11.50 -2.20 5.52
C THR A 288 11.77 -2.55 4.06
N ALA A 289 12.86 -2.02 3.49
CA ALA A 289 13.27 -2.30 2.12
C ALA A 289 13.40 -3.81 1.86
N GLU A 290 13.93 -4.56 2.82
CA GLU A 290 14.09 -6.02 2.75
C GLU A 290 12.74 -6.76 2.75
N GLN A 291 11.78 -6.29 3.56
CA GLN A 291 10.43 -6.87 3.58
C GLN A 291 9.69 -6.59 2.28
N TYR A 292 9.82 -5.38 1.73
CA TYR A 292 9.26 -5.05 0.42
C TYR A 292 9.91 -5.89 -0.68
N ALA A 293 11.24 -6.03 -0.68
CA ALA A 293 11.95 -6.86 -1.64
C ALA A 293 11.49 -8.33 -1.57
N ALA A 294 11.35 -8.88 -0.35
CA ALA A 294 10.85 -10.25 -0.15
C ALA A 294 9.41 -10.42 -0.66
N ALA A 295 8.54 -9.43 -0.42
CA ALA A 295 7.17 -9.43 -0.94
C ALA A 295 7.12 -9.30 -2.47
N MET A 296 7.98 -8.46 -3.07
CA MET A 296 8.11 -8.33 -4.52
C MET A 296 8.56 -9.66 -5.13
N HIS A 297 9.60 -10.28 -4.58
CA HIS A 297 10.10 -11.57 -5.04
C HIS A 297 9.01 -12.64 -4.94
N ARG A 298 8.31 -12.75 -3.81
CA ARG A 298 7.20 -13.69 -3.63
C ARG A 298 6.09 -13.45 -4.64
N ALA A 299 5.72 -12.20 -4.90
CA ALA A 299 4.67 -11.88 -5.87
C ALA A 299 5.09 -12.16 -7.33
N LEU A 300 6.37 -12.00 -7.68
CA LEU A 300 6.91 -12.31 -9.01
C LEU A 300 7.01 -13.82 -9.25
N THR A 301 7.47 -14.56 -8.25
CA THR A 301 7.73 -16.02 -8.34
C THR A 301 6.53 -16.88 -7.97
N MET A 302 5.42 -16.26 -7.57
CA MET A 302 4.16 -16.92 -7.27
C MET A 302 3.64 -17.69 -8.49
N ASP A 303 3.15 -18.90 -8.25
CA ASP A 303 2.53 -19.71 -9.27
C ASP A 303 1.23 -19.08 -9.77
N ASP A 304 0.98 -19.16 -11.08
CA ASP A 304 -0.13 -18.44 -11.72
C ASP A 304 -1.50 -18.73 -11.09
N PRO A 305 -1.86 -19.99 -10.76
CA PRO A 305 -3.13 -20.26 -10.10
C PRO A 305 -3.24 -19.57 -8.74
N GLU A 306 -2.16 -19.55 -7.96
CA GLU A 306 -2.11 -18.89 -6.66
C GLU A 306 -2.22 -17.36 -6.80
N ALA A 307 -1.47 -16.79 -7.74
CA ALA A 307 -1.51 -15.36 -8.04
C ALA A 307 -2.91 -14.91 -8.51
N GLN A 308 -3.52 -15.65 -9.43
CA GLN A 308 -4.88 -15.37 -9.89
C GLN A 308 -5.89 -15.48 -8.75
N ALA A 309 -5.75 -16.48 -7.86
CA ALA A 309 -6.60 -16.60 -6.69
C ALA A 309 -6.44 -15.40 -5.73
N MET A 310 -5.22 -14.94 -5.47
CA MET A 310 -4.99 -13.76 -4.63
C MET A 310 -5.57 -12.48 -5.27
N ARG A 311 -5.36 -12.28 -6.58
CA ARG A 311 -5.95 -11.15 -7.33
C ARG A 311 -7.49 -11.17 -7.27
N HIS A 312 -8.11 -12.33 -7.44
CA HIS A 312 -9.55 -12.48 -7.34
C HIS A 312 -10.07 -12.09 -5.96
N ARG A 313 -9.42 -12.58 -4.89
CA ARG A 313 -9.79 -12.20 -3.50
C ARG A 313 -9.59 -10.72 -3.23
N ALA A 314 -8.52 -10.13 -3.75
CA ALA A 314 -8.26 -8.70 -3.63
C ALA A 314 -9.37 -7.86 -4.28
N ARG A 315 -9.76 -8.17 -5.52
CA ARG A 315 -10.89 -7.53 -6.20
C ARG A 315 -12.20 -7.69 -5.45
N ALA A 316 -12.50 -8.90 -5.02
CA ALA A 316 -13.70 -9.18 -4.23
C ALA A 316 -13.71 -8.40 -2.90
N SER A 317 -12.56 -8.22 -2.25
CA SER A 317 -12.46 -7.39 -1.04
C SER A 317 -12.60 -5.89 -1.34
N ALA A 318 -12.16 -5.43 -2.51
CA ALA A 318 -12.22 -4.02 -2.90
C ALA A 318 -13.67 -3.51 -3.06
N THR A 319 -14.63 -4.38 -3.39
CA THR A 319 -16.06 -4.02 -3.53
C THR A 319 -16.69 -3.48 -2.24
N ARG A 320 -16.07 -3.74 -1.07
CA ARG A 320 -16.44 -3.12 0.22
C ARG A 320 -16.30 -1.60 0.23
N PHE A 321 -15.61 -1.05 -0.76
CA PHE A 321 -15.31 0.37 -0.92
C PHE A 321 -15.97 0.94 -2.19
N SER A 322 -16.98 0.29 -2.76
CA SER A 322 -17.73 0.83 -3.90
C SER A 322 -18.65 1.98 -3.50
N ASP A 323 -19.12 2.75 -4.49
CA ASP A 323 -20.16 3.78 -4.30
C ASP A 323 -21.40 3.19 -3.61
N ALA A 324 -21.88 2.02 -4.08
CA ALA A 324 -23.04 1.36 -3.49
C ALA A 324 -22.83 0.96 -2.02
N ALA A 325 -21.64 0.49 -1.65
CA ALA A 325 -21.32 0.16 -0.27
C ALA A 325 -21.22 1.41 0.61
N PHE A 326 -20.68 2.51 0.08
CA PHE A 326 -20.65 3.81 0.75
C PHE A 326 -22.07 4.34 0.99
N ASP A 327 -22.91 4.39 -0.04
CA ASP A 327 -24.29 4.89 0.03
C ASP A 327 -25.10 4.08 1.05
N GLN A 328 -25.06 2.75 0.96
CA GLN A 328 -25.75 1.86 1.92
C GLN A 328 -25.30 2.13 3.36
N ARG A 329 -23.98 2.30 3.58
CA ARG A 329 -23.46 2.54 4.92
C ARG A 329 -23.83 3.94 5.42
N LEU A 330 -23.81 4.93 4.55
CA LEU A 330 -24.20 6.30 4.87
C LEU A 330 -25.67 6.37 5.28
N GLU A 331 -26.57 5.71 4.54
CA GLU A 331 -27.99 5.60 4.87
C GLU A 331 -28.26 4.96 6.25
N GLN A 332 -27.42 4.00 6.66
CA GLN A 332 -27.52 3.37 7.98
C GLN A 332 -27.06 4.31 9.12
N VAL A 333 -26.08 5.16 8.84
CA VAL A 333 -25.40 5.99 9.84
C VAL A 333 -26.10 7.34 10.03
N LEU A 334 -26.65 7.94 8.98
CA LEU A 334 -27.33 9.24 9.06
C LEU A 334 -28.49 9.32 10.08
N PRO A 335 -29.34 8.29 10.27
CA PRO A 335 -30.40 8.33 11.29
C PRO A 335 -29.90 8.52 12.72
N LEU A 336 -28.62 8.21 13.01
CA LEU A 336 -28.02 8.43 14.32
C LEU A 336 -27.97 9.91 14.70
N LEU A 337 -27.96 10.84 13.73
CA LEU A 337 -28.03 12.29 13.98
C LEU A 337 -29.32 12.72 14.69
N TYR A 338 -30.39 11.96 14.49
CA TYR A 338 -31.72 12.29 14.98
C TYR A 338 -32.16 11.40 16.14
N SER A 339 -31.31 10.44 16.53
CA SER A 339 -31.57 9.50 17.60
C SER A 339 -31.07 10.09 18.92
N ASN A 340 -31.85 11.02 19.49
CA ASN A 340 -31.68 11.50 20.87
C ASN A 340 -32.67 10.79 21.80
#